data_AF-A0A7G2EJW8-F1
#
_entry.id   AF-A0A7G2EJW8-F1
#
_cell.length_a   1.000
_cell.length_b   1.000
_cell.length_c   1.000
_cell.angle_alpha   90.00
_cell.angle_beta   90.00
_cell.angle_gamma   90.00
#
_symmetry.space_group_name_H-M   'P 1'
#
loop_
_entity.id
_entity.type
_entity.pdbx_description
1 polymer ?
#
loop_
_entity_poly.entity_id
_entity_poly.type
_entity_poly.pdbx_seq_one_letter_code
_entity_poly.pdbx_strand_id
1 'polypeptide(L)'
;MQTLNFTSSLLFLSFIFLSCALLISSQQSPSQPPSEPPSQLPFEPPVESPFFPPSQPPIFVPPSQPPSLPPSQSQSPSLACKSTPYPKLCRTILNAVKSSPSDPYRYGKFTIKQCLKQASRLSKVITSYARRVESKPGSATAEEIGAVADCGELSELSVNYLETVTTELKTAQVMTAALVEHVNSLLSGVVTNQQTCLDGLVEAKSGFAAAIGSPMGNLTRLYSISLGLVSHALNRNLKRFKASKGKILGGGNSTYREPLETLIKGLRKTCDNDKDCRKTSRNLGELGETSGGSILVSKAVIVGPFKSDNFTTITDAIAAAPNNTRPEDGYFVIYAREGNHNVVDGWTTYNCSSFAVVGERFMAVDVTFRNTAGPEKHQAVALRNNAEGSSFYRCSFEGYQDTLYVHSLRQFYRECDIYGTVDFIFGNAAAIFQNCNIYARKPMAKQKNAITAHGRLDPNQNTGISIINCTIKAAPDLAADPKSAMTFLGRPWKPYSRTVFMQSYISDIVQPVGWLEWNGTIGLDTIYYGEYSNFGPGANTNQRVQWLGYNLLNLAEAMNFTVYNFTMGDTWLPQTDIPFYGGLLSKE
;
A
#
# COMPACT_ATOMS: atom_id res chain seq x y z
N MET A 1 -26.95 0.74 6.78
CA MET A 1 -26.12 0.40 5.61
C MET A 1 -25.85 1.64 4.78
N GLN A 2 -24.63 2.17 4.85
CA GLN A 2 -23.96 2.88 3.76
C GLN A 2 -22.47 2.55 3.87
N THR A 3 -22.10 1.31 3.53
CA THR A 3 -20.70 1.00 3.22
C THR A 3 -20.39 1.70 1.90
N LEU A 4 -19.44 2.64 1.92
CA LEU A 4 -19.04 3.37 0.71
C LEU A 4 -18.22 2.44 -0.19
N ASN A 5 -18.90 1.72 -1.08
CA ASN A 5 -18.28 0.77 -2.00
C ASN A 5 -17.87 1.48 -3.29
N PHE A 6 -16.59 1.85 -3.36
CA PHE A 6 -16.01 2.52 -4.51
C PHE A 6 -15.70 1.53 -5.64
N THR A 7 -16.16 1.80 -6.84
CA THR A 7 -15.73 1.11 -8.06
C THR A 7 -15.01 2.10 -8.99
N SER A 8 -13.67 2.02 -9.00
CA SER A 8 -12.83 2.56 -10.08
C SER A 8 -12.97 4.08 -10.33
N SER A 9 -12.46 4.94 -9.44
CA SER A 9 -12.41 6.40 -9.66
C SER A 9 -11.15 7.04 -9.06
N LEU A 10 -10.56 7.99 -9.78
CA LEU A 10 -9.44 8.83 -9.33
C LEU A 10 -9.96 9.95 -8.43
N LEU A 11 -9.95 9.68 -7.13
CA LEU A 11 -10.45 10.58 -6.10
C LEU A 11 -9.29 11.20 -5.31
N PHE A 12 -9.31 12.52 -5.17
CA PHE A 12 -8.40 13.29 -4.31
C PHE A 12 -9.22 13.92 -3.17
N LEU A 13 -8.93 13.60 -1.91
CA LEU A 13 -9.64 14.11 -0.74
C LEU A 13 -8.72 15.00 0.10
N SER A 14 -9.16 16.21 0.48
CA SER A 14 -8.39 17.08 1.38
C SER A 14 -9.27 17.89 2.33
N PHE A 15 -8.78 18.07 3.56
CA PHE A 15 -9.33 18.93 4.60
C PHE A 15 -8.26 19.96 5.03
N ILE A 16 -8.66 21.05 5.69
CA ILE A 16 -7.72 22.02 6.29
C ILE A 16 -8.13 22.28 7.74
N PHE A 17 -7.19 22.12 8.67
CA PHE A 17 -7.33 22.59 10.05
C PHE A 17 -7.10 24.11 10.12
N LEU A 18 -8.07 24.84 10.68
CA LEU A 18 -7.88 26.23 11.07
C LEU A 18 -7.49 26.31 12.55
N SER A 19 -6.18 26.32 12.83
CA SER A 19 -5.66 26.44 14.20
C SER A 19 -5.95 27.82 14.78
N CYS A 20 -7.01 27.97 15.58
CA CYS A 20 -7.22 29.16 16.41
C CYS A 20 -6.13 29.26 17.48
N ALA A 21 -5.08 30.03 17.19
CA ALA A 21 -4.01 30.32 18.13
C ALA A 21 -4.53 31.18 19.31
N LEU A 22 -4.42 30.64 20.52
CA LEU A 22 -4.66 31.41 21.75
C LEU A 22 -3.45 32.30 22.05
N LEU A 23 -3.65 33.61 21.92
CA LEU A 23 -2.73 34.66 22.36
C LEU A 23 -2.69 34.75 23.90
N ILE A 24 -1.52 34.56 24.50
CA ILE A 24 -1.14 35.25 25.75
C ILE A 24 0.30 35.77 25.58
N SER A 25 0.54 37.01 26.01
CA SER A 25 1.72 37.79 25.66
C SER A 25 2.90 37.67 26.62
N SER A 26 4.11 37.63 26.04
CA SER A 26 5.28 38.51 26.31
C SER A 26 5.90 38.62 27.71
N GLN A 27 7.24 38.53 27.78
CA GLN A 27 8.09 39.65 28.22
C GLN A 27 9.52 39.62 27.61
N GLN A 28 9.87 40.74 26.97
CA GLN A 28 11.17 41.42 26.75
C GLN A 28 12.54 40.71 26.63
N SER A 29 13.26 41.13 25.57
CA SER A 29 14.71 41.09 25.33
C SER A 29 15.49 42.18 26.12
N PRO A 30 16.85 42.17 26.15
CA PRO A 30 17.70 42.71 25.06
C PRO A 30 18.96 41.81 24.79
N SER A 31 19.97 42.09 23.93
CA SER A 31 20.32 43.22 23.02
C SER A 31 21.21 42.74 21.82
N GLN A 32 21.66 43.67 20.97
CA GLN A 32 22.54 43.54 19.79
C GLN A 32 23.82 44.43 19.95
N PRO A 33 24.72 44.66 18.94
CA PRO A 33 25.41 43.82 17.93
C PRO A 33 26.97 44.14 17.89
N PRO A 34 27.66 44.44 16.75
CA PRO A 34 28.19 43.58 15.64
C PRO A 34 29.74 43.65 15.44
N SER A 35 30.33 42.85 14.53
CA SER A 35 31.52 43.25 13.73
C SER A 35 31.77 42.36 12.49
N GLU A 36 32.42 42.93 11.46
CA GLU A 36 32.63 42.43 10.08
C GLU A 36 34.05 41.81 9.82
N PRO A 37 34.42 41.37 8.59
CA PRO A 37 35.62 40.54 8.30
C PRO A 37 36.85 41.42 7.90
N PRO A 38 38.00 40.97 7.30
CA PRO A 38 38.20 40.08 6.11
C PRO A 38 39.40 39.10 6.20
N SER A 39 39.71 38.36 5.11
CA SER A 39 41.04 38.34 4.43
C SER A 39 41.10 37.30 3.28
N GLN A 40 41.91 37.55 2.24
CA GLN A 40 42.01 36.74 1.01
C GLN A 40 43.39 36.06 0.83
N LEU A 41 43.41 34.90 0.15
CA LEU A 41 44.40 34.46 -0.88
C LEU A 41 45.89 34.24 -0.46
N PRO A 42 46.71 33.42 -1.20
CA PRO A 42 46.86 33.38 -2.67
C PRO A 42 46.94 32.01 -3.40
N PHE A 43 46.92 32.11 -4.74
CA PHE A 43 47.34 31.13 -5.77
C PHE A 43 48.87 30.85 -5.66
N GLU A 44 49.54 29.86 -6.28
CA GLU A 44 49.56 29.26 -7.66
C GLU A 44 50.50 27.99 -7.57
N PRO A 45 51.02 27.31 -8.63
CA PRO A 45 50.66 27.13 -10.05
C PRO A 45 50.55 25.62 -10.48
N PRO A 46 50.32 25.26 -11.77
CA PRO A 46 50.11 23.86 -12.21
C PRO A 46 51.39 23.14 -12.69
N VAL A 47 51.33 21.81 -12.83
CA VAL A 47 52.41 20.95 -13.40
C VAL A 47 51.89 20.16 -14.61
N GLU A 48 52.76 20.01 -15.61
CA GLU A 48 52.47 19.56 -16.98
C GLU A 48 52.29 18.04 -17.16
N SER A 49 51.69 17.71 -18.30
CA SER A 49 51.59 16.36 -18.88
C SER A 49 52.81 15.99 -19.75
N PRO A 50 53.16 14.69 -19.86
CA PRO A 50 54.02 14.20 -20.95
C PRO A 50 53.20 13.66 -22.13
N PHE A 51 53.59 14.06 -23.35
CA PHE A 51 53.14 13.51 -24.64
C PHE A 51 53.79 12.16 -24.98
N PHE A 52 53.20 11.43 -25.96
CA PHE A 52 53.81 10.64 -27.07
C PHE A 52 52.84 9.51 -27.53
N PRO A 53 52.99 8.92 -28.75
CA PRO A 53 53.01 9.46 -30.11
C PRO A 53 51.84 8.89 -30.99
N PRO A 54 51.67 9.26 -32.28
CA PRO A 54 50.43 8.99 -33.02
C PRO A 54 50.38 7.73 -33.91
N SER A 55 49.14 7.24 -34.10
CA SER A 55 48.55 6.60 -35.30
C SER A 55 48.98 5.21 -35.80
N GLN A 56 48.03 4.27 -35.78
CA GLN A 56 47.73 3.31 -36.86
C GLN A 56 46.21 3.22 -37.06
N PRO A 57 45.68 3.07 -38.29
CA PRO A 57 44.25 2.95 -38.55
C PRO A 57 43.76 1.49 -38.42
N PRO A 58 42.60 1.23 -37.78
CA PRO A 58 42.04 -0.11 -37.73
C PRO A 58 41.38 -0.51 -39.07
N ILE A 59 41.59 -1.78 -39.43
CA ILE A 59 41.14 -2.41 -40.67
C ILE A 59 39.61 -2.55 -40.70
N PHE A 60 39.00 -2.26 -41.85
CA PHE A 60 37.57 -2.42 -42.08
C PHE A 60 37.20 -3.92 -42.19
N VAL A 61 36.45 -4.44 -41.22
CA VAL A 61 35.86 -5.79 -41.27
C VAL A 61 34.36 -5.65 -41.58
N PRO A 62 33.82 -6.34 -42.60
CA PRO A 62 32.40 -6.22 -42.93
C PRO A 62 31.52 -6.82 -41.81
N PRO A 63 30.33 -6.26 -41.55
CA PRO A 63 29.49 -6.69 -40.43
C PRO A 63 28.99 -8.12 -40.66
N SER A 64 29.38 -9.02 -39.76
CA SER A 64 28.74 -10.34 -39.62
C SER A 64 27.29 -10.19 -39.19
N GLN A 65 26.44 -11.11 -39.64
CA GLN A 65 25.00 -11.11 -39.36
C GLN A 65 24.72 -11.06 -37.85
N PRO A 66 23.64 -10.38 -37.41
CA PRO A 66 23.27 -10.37 -35.99
C PRO A 66 23.04 -11.80 -35.49
N PRO A 67 23.59 -12.19 -34.33
CA PRO A 67 23.45 -13.54 -33.82
C PRO A 67 21.98 -13.87 -33.59
N SER A 68 21.53 -14.99 -34.17
CA SER A 68 20.17 -15.48 -34.02
C SER A 68 19.82 -15.71 -32.55
N LEU A 69 18.64 -15.26 -32.14
CA LEU A 69 18.09 -15.51 -30.80
C LEU A 69 18.15 -17.01 -30.48
N PRO A 70 18.75 -17.44 -29.35
CA PRO A 70 18.82 -18.85 -29.01
C PRO A 70 17.41 -19.43 -28.83
N PRO A 71 17.12 -20.65 -29.32
CA PRO A 71 15.78 -21.22 -29.28
C PRO A 71 15.19 -21.27 -27.87
N SER A 72 13.87 -21.08 -27.78
CA SER A 72 13.12 -21.15 -26.52
C SER A 72 13.20 -22.55 -25.91
N GLN A 73 14.13 -22.78 -24.99
CA GLN A 73 14.13 -23.98 -24.14
C GLN A 73 12.81 -24.07 -23.38
N SER A 74 11.99 -25.07 -23.76
CA SER A 74 10.73 -25.40 -23.13
C SER A 74 10.95 -25.79 -21.67
N GLN A 75 10.10 -25.30 -20.76
CA GLN A 75 10.09 -25.79 -19.38
C GLN A 75 9.10 -26.94 -19.27
N SER A 76 9.57 -28.07 -18.72
CA SER A 76 8.67 -29.15 -18.33
C SER A 76 7.71 -28.66 -17.22
N PRO A 77 6.46 -29.16 -17.17
CA PRO A 77 5.50 -28.83 -16.10
C PRO A 77 6.11 -29.01 -14.70
N SER A 78 6.93 -30.05 -14.53
CA SER A 78 7.61 -30.38 -13.27
C SER A 78 8.60 -29.31 -12.80
N LEU A 79 9.24 -28.55 -13.69
CA LEU A 79 10.12 -27.45 -13.31
C LEU A 79 9.31 -26.21 -12.94
N ALA A 80 8.30 -25.87 -13.74
CA ALA A 80 7.43 -24.72 -13.50
C ALA A 80 6.70 -24.84 -12.15
N CYS A 81 6.13 -26.01 -11.84
CA CYS A 81 5.38 -26.23 -10.61
C CYS A 81 6.20 -26.11 -9.30
N LYS A 82 7.55 -26.06 -9.36
CA LYS A 82 8.40 -25.80 -8.19
C LYS A 82 8.24 -24.39 -7.62
N SER A 83 7.71 -23.43 -8.38
CA SER A 83 7.41 -22.08 -7.89
C SER A 83 6.12 -22.00 -7.06
N THR A 84 5.38 -23.09 -6.91
CA THR A 84 4.11 -23.11 -6.18
C THR A 84 4.26 -23.89 -4.87
N PRO A 85 3.57 -23.50 -3.77
CA PRO A 85 3.51 -24.31 -2.56
C PRO A 85 2.69 -25.60 -2.75
N TYR A 86 1.98 -25.75 -3.88
CA TYR A 86 1.17 -26.92 -4.22
C TYR A 86 1.69 -27.68 -5.47
N PRO A 87 2.97 -28.11 -5.50
CA PRO A 87 3.62 -28.62 -6.72
C PRO A 87 2.99 -29.91 -7.26
N LYS A 88 2.37 -30.73 -6.39
CA LYS A 88 1.63 -31.94 -6.81
C LYS A 88 0.36 -31.58 -7.58
N LEU A 89 -0.49 -30.70 -7.01
CA LEU A 89 -1.74 -30.26 -7.63
C LEU A 89 -1.48 -29.44 -8.90
N CYS A 90 -0.44 -28.60 -8.90
CA CYS A 90 0.00 -27.89 -10.10
C CYS A 90 0.26 -28.85 -11.28
N ARG A 91 1.01 -29.95 -11.07
CA ARG A 91 1.25 -30.93 -12.14
C ARG A 91 -0.06 -31.56 -12.64
N THR A 92 -0.98 -31.93 -11.76
CA THR A 92 -2.30 -32.46 -12.14
C THR A 92 -3.08 -31.46 -13.01
N ILE A 93 -3.06 -30.17 -12.67
CA ILE A 93 -3.73 -29.11 -13.44
C ILE A 93 -3.06 -28.91 -14.80
N LEU A 94 -1.72 -28.90 -14.86
CA LEU A 94 -0.99 -28.69 -16.11
C LEU A 94 -1.04 -29.88 -17.07
N ASN A 95 -1.25 -31.10 -16.59
CA ASN A 95 -1.45 -32.29 -17.43
C ASN A 95 -2.70 -32.19 -18.34
N ALA A 96 -3.67 -31.33 -18.02
CA ALA A 96 -4.82 -31.06 -18.88
C ALA A 96 -4.48 -30.19 -20.11
N VAL A 97 -3.28 -29.62 -20.19
CA VAL A 97 -2.83 -28.80 -21.32
C VAL A 97 -2.31 -29.74 -22.42
N LYS A 98 -3.09 -29.90 -23.49
CA LYS A 98 -2.86 -30.87 -24.60
C LYS A 98 -1.50 -30.77 -25.32
N SER A 99 -0.73 -29.70 -25.10
CA SER A 99 0.65 -29.59 -25.56
C SER A 99 1.48 -28.81 -24.54
N SER A 100 2.67 -29.32 -24.19
CA SER A 100 3.61 -28.56 -23.35
C SER A 100 4.05 -27.30 -24.11
N PRO A 101 3.77 -26.09 -23.60
CA PRO A 101 4.21 -24.86 -24.23
C PRO A 101 5.73 -24.76 -24.35
N SER A 102 6.21 -24.27 -25.49
CA SER A 102 7.57 -23.72 -25.61
C SER A 102 7.76 -22.47 -24.74
N ASP A 103 6.66 -21.74 -24.49
CA ASP A 103 6.60 -20.54 -23.66
C ASP A 103 5.94 -20.82 -22.29
N PRO A 104 6.69 -20.77 -21.17
CA PRO A 104 6.16 -20.99 -19.81
C PRO A 104 4.98 -20.09 -19.44
N TYR A 105 4.88 -18.91 -20.05
CA TYR A 105 3.80 -17.94 -19.81
C TYR A 105 2.42 -18.48 -20.20
N ARG A 106 2.34 -19.46 -21.11
CA ARG A 106 1.07 -20.15 -21.43
C ARG A 106 0.50 -20.94 -20.25
N TYR A 107 1.33 -21.46 -19.33
CA TYR A 107 0.83 -22.09 -18.10
C TYR A 107 0.18 -21.04 -17.17
N GLY A 108 0.78 -19.86 -17.06
CA GLY A 108 0.19 -18.70 -16.38
C GLY A 108 -1.16 -18.31 -16.99
N LYS A 109 -1.21 -18.05 -18.31
CA LYS A 109 -2.47 -17.72 -19.01
C LYS A 109 -3.54 -18.83 -18.88
N PHE A 110 -3.15 -20.10 -18.85
CA PHE A 110 -4.09 -21.21 -18.63
C PHE A 110 -4.66 -21.19 -17.21
N THR A 111 -3.81 -21.08 -16.19
CA THR A 111 -4.25 -21.07 -14.79
C THR A 111 -5.09 -19.85 -14.47
N ILE A 112 -4.74 -18.65 -14.97
CA ILE A 112 -5.57 -17.44 -14.84
C ILE A 112 -6.97 -17.63 -15.41
N LYS A 113 -7.11 -18.25 -16.59
CA LYS A 113 -8.42 -18.57 -17.17
C LYS A 113 -9.22 -19.56 -16.32
N GLN A 114 -8.57 -20.52 -15.67
CA GLN A 114 -9.25 -21.41 -14.71
C GLN A 114 -9.64 -20.68 -13.42
N CYS A 115 -8.76 -19.83 -12.89
CA CYS A 115 -9.03 -18.97 -11.74
C CYS A 115 -10.30 -18.14 -11.99
N LEU A 116 -10.33 -17.37 -13.08
CA LEU A 116 -11.47 -16.55 -13.47
C LEU A 116 -12.76 -17.39 -13.59
N LYS A 117 -12.71 -18.50 -14.33
CA LYS A 117 -13.87 -19.38 -14.53
C LYS A 117 -14.46 -19.91 -13.21
N GLN A 118 -13.63 -20.25 -12.23
CA GLN A 118 -14.10 -20.75 -10.94
C GLN A 118 -14.50 -19.62 -9.99
N ALA A 119 -13.77 -18.49 -10.02
CA ALA A 119 -14.10 -17.26 -9.29
C ALA A 119 -15.50 -16.75 -9.65
N SER A 120 -15.79 -16.54 -10.93
CA SER A 120 -17.10 -16.05 -11.39
C SER A 120 -18.24 -17.03 -11.13
N ARG A 121 -17.96 -18.33 -10.93
CA ARG A 121 -18.95 -19.32 -10.50
C ARG A 121 -19.23 -19.21 -9.00
N LEU A 122 -18.18 -19.12 -8.19
CA LEU A 122 -18.27 -19.10 -6.74
C LEU A 122 -18.82 -17.77 -6.23
N SER A 123 -18.38 -16.64 -6.80
CA SER A 123 -18.97 -15.31 -6.58
C SER A 123 -20.49 -15.32 -6.79
N LYS A 124 -20.98 -15.85 -7.92
CA LYS A 124 -22.43 -16.00 -8.17
C LYS A 124 -23.17 -16.81 -7.10
N VAL A 125 -22.53 -17.83 -6.50
CA VAL A 125 -23.11 -18.61 -5.39
C VAL A 125 -23.15 -17.78 -4.11
N ILE A 126 -22.07 -17.04 -3.79
CA ILE A 126 -21.96 -16.16 -2.62
C ILE A 126 -22.97 -15.01 -2.72
N THR A 127 -22.96 -14.21 -3.79
CA THR A 127 -23.90 -13.08 -3.98
C THR A 127 -25.37 -13.55 -4.07
N SER A 128 -25.62 -14.81 -4.47
CA SER A 128 -26.97 -15.40 -4.40
C SER A 128 -27.32 -15.96 -3.02
N TYR A 129 -26.35 -16.22 -2.14
CA TYR A 129 -26.59 -16.53 -0.74
C TYR A 129 -26.80 -15.24 0.06
N ALA A 130 -25.95 -14.21 -0.09
CA ALA A 130 -26.11 -12.88 0.52
C ALA A 130 -27.54 -12.34 0.40
N ARG A 131 -28.04 -12.18 -0.83
CA ARG A 131 -29.42 -11.73 -1.11
C ARG A 131 -30.52 -12.61 -0.49
N ARG A 132 -30.26 -13.90 -0.26
CA ARG A 132 -31.23 -14.81 0.39
C ARG A 132 -31.26 -14.63 1.91
N VAL A 133 -30.12 -14.33 2.52
CA VAL A 133 -30.02 -14.09 3.96
C VAL A 133 -30.59 -12.71 4.29
N GLU A 134 -30.22 -11.68 3.53
CA GLU A 134 -30.77 -10.32 3.66
C GLU A 134 -32.30 -10.26 3.51
N SER A 135 -32.87 -11.04 2.58
CA SER A 135 -34.32 -11.05 2.32
C SER A 135 -35.16 -11.83 3.34
N LYS A 136 -34.54 -12.47 4.35
CA LYS A 136 -35.23 -13.32 5.33
C LYS A 136 -34.91 -12.91 6.78
N PRO A 137 -35.67 -11.97 7.35
CA PRO A 137 -35.54 -11.57 8.76
C PRO A 137 -35.55 -12.78 9.70
N GLY A 138 -34.57 -12.83 10.61
CA GLY A 138 -34.45 -13.91 11.61
C GLY A 138 -33.83 -15.23 11.10
N SER A 139 -33.37 -15.31 9.85
CA SER A 139 -32.72 -16.54 9.32
C SER A 139 -31.21 -16.64 9.58
N ALA A 140 -30.58 -15.56 10.02
CA ALA A 140 -29.16 -15.43 10.34
C ALA A 140 -28.95 -14.29 11.34
N THR A 141 -27.74 -14.19 11.92
CA THR A 141 -27.36 -13.06 12.79
C THR A 141 -26.90 -11.85 11.96
N ALA A 142 -26.77 -10.67 12.59
CA ALA A 142 -26.29 -9.47 11.92
C ALA A 142 -24.83 -9.63 11.44
N GLU A 143 -24.02 -10.34 12.22
CA GLU A 143 -22.62 -10.66 11.92
C GLU A 143 -22.52 -11.63 10.73
N GLU A 144 -23.40 -12.63 10.64
CA GLU A 144 -23.47 -13.53 9.48
C GLU A 144 -23.93 -12.79 8.22
N ILE A 145 -24.94 -11.91 8.32
CA ILE A 145 -25.38 -11.05 7.19
C ILE A 145 -24.20 -10.20 6.70
N GLY A 146 -23.49 -9.53 7.61
CA GLY A 146 -22.30 -8.72 7.29
C GLY A 146 -21.21 -9.54 6.60
N ALA A 147 -20.75 -10.63 7.24
CA ALA A 147 -19.65 -11.45 6.72
C ALA A 147 -19.97 -12.09 5.35
N VAL A 148 -21.23 -12.42 5.09
CA VAL A 148 -21.68 -12.95 3.80
C VAL A 148 -21.72 -11.85 2.72
N ALA A 149 -22.15 -10.64 3.05
CA ALA A 149 -22.09 -9.49 2.14
C ALA A 149 -20.63 -9.12 1.81
N ASP A 150 -19.77 -9.08 2.83
CA ASP A 150 -18.31 -8.84 2.71
C ASP A 150 -17.66 -9.85 1.77
N CYS A 151 -17.96 -11.15 1.97
CA CYS A 151 -17.48 -12.20 1.08
C CYS A 151 -18.00 -12.04 -0.36
N GLY A 152 -19.23 -11.53 -0.53
CA GLY A 152 -19.80 -11.20 -1.85
C GLY A 152 -18.94 -10.16 -2.58
N GLU A 153 -18.75 -9.00 -1.96
CA GLU A 153 -17.92 -7.90 -2.50
C GLU A 153 -16.48 -8.35 -2.80
N LEU A 154 -15.84 -9.03 -1.84
CA LEU A 154 -14.49 -9.58 -1.98
C LEU A 154 -14.38 -10.59 -3.14
N SER A 155 -15.42 -11.39 -3.37
CA SER A 155 -15.46 -12.34 -4.48
C SER A 155 -15.64 -11.67 -5.84
N GLU A 156 -16.39 -10.57 -5.91
CA GLU A 156 -16.60 -9.77 -7.13
C GLU A 156 -15.34 -8.95 -7.46
N LEU A 157 -14.70 -8.33 -6.47
CA LEU A 157 -13.38 -7.71 -6.63
C LEU A 157 -12.33 -8.72 -7.13
N SER A 158 -12.36 -9.96 -6.64
CA SER A 158 -11.46 -11.02 -7.11
C SER A 158 -11.69 -11.38 -8.58
N VAL A 159 -12.95 -11.37 -9.04
CA VAL A 159 -13.28 -11.55 -10.47
C VAL A 159 -12.73 -10.39 -11.29
N ASN A 160 -12.97 -9.14 -10.87
CA ASN A 160 -12.49 -7.94 -11.57
C ASN A 160 -10.96 -7.94 -11.71
N TYR A 161 -10.21 -8.25 -10.64
CA TYR A 161 -8.75 -8.38 -10.70
C TYR A 161 -8.29 -9.46 -11.69
N LEU A 162 -8.97 -10.61 -11.75
CA LEU A 162 -8.66 -11.68 -12.70
C LEU A 162 -9.01 -11.32 -14.15
N GLU A 163 -10.03 -10.48 -14.37
CA GLU A 163 -10.37 -9.93 -15.69
C GLU A 163 -9.36 -8.89 -16.15
N THR A 164 -8.95 -7.97 -15.26
CA THR A 164 -7.86 -7.00 -15.51
C THR A 164 -6.56 -7.71 -15.88
N VAL A 165 -6.11 -8.68 -15.05
CA VAL A 165 -4.96 -9.53 -15.39
C VAL A 165 -5.18 -10.25 -16.73
N THR A 166 -6.37 -10.82 -16.99
CA THR A 166 -6.64 -11.47 -18.27
C THR A 166 -6.53 -10.53 -19.47
N THR A 167 -6.83 -9.24 -19.31
CA THR A 167 -6.71 -8.21 -20.35
C THR A 167 -5.27 -7.77 -20.53
N GLU A 168 -4.58 -7.39 -19.46
CA GLU A 168 -3.15 -7.04 -19.45
C GLU A 168 -2.27 -8.13 -20.08
N LEU A 169 -2.50 -9.40 -19.69
CA LEU A 169 -1.75 -10.52 -20.24
C LEU A 169 -2.09 -10.81 -21.72
N LYS A 170 -3.15 -10.24 -22.31
CA LYS A 170 -3.44 -10.30 -23.76
C LYS A 170 -2.81 -9.13 -24.53
N THR A 171 -2.89 -7.92 -23.99
CA THR A 171 -2.45 -6.68 -24.67
C THR A 171 -0.95 -6.46 -24.61
N ALA A 172 -0.26 -7.02 -23.61
CA ALA A 172 1.19 -6.91 -23.44
C ALA A 172 2.00 -7.42 -24.64
N GLN A 173 2.49 -6.49 -25.47
CA GLN A 173 3.41 -6.75 -26.57
C GLN A 173 4.85 -7.03 -26.07
N VAL A 174 5.25 -6.38 -24.97
CA VAL A 174 6.56 -6.53 -24.32
C VAL A 174 6.37 -6.59 -22.81
N MET A 175 7.14 -7.43 -22.12
CA MET A 175 7.03 -7.60 -20.66
C MET A 175 7.87 -6.56 -19.91
N THR A 176 7.24 -5.52 -19.38
CA THR A 176 7.89 -4.49 -18.56
C THR A 176 7.89 -4.89 -17.08
N ALA A 177 8.82 -4.35 -16.28
CA ALA A 177 8.82 -4.59 -14.82
C ALA A 177 7.53 -4.09 -14.16
N ALA A 178 7.01 -2.94 -14.58
CA ALA A 178 5.77 -2.35 -14.06
C ALA A 178 4.55 -3.27 -14.27
N LEU A 179 4.43 -3.88 -15.46
CA LEU A 179 3.39 -4.88 -15.74
C LEU A 179 3.55 -6.12 -14.86
N VAL A 180 4.78 -6.58 -14.64
CA VAL A 180 5.03 -7.73 -13.75
C VAL A 180 4.53 -7.44 -12.33
N GLU A 181 4.88 -6.27 -11.81
CA GLU A 181 4.54 -5.87 -10.44
C GLU A 181 3.05 -5.63 -10.26
N HIS A 182 2.38 -4.99 -11.21
CA HIS A 182 0.93 -4.79 -11.19
C HIS A 182 0.16 -6.13 -11.24
N VAL A 183 0.56 -7.06 -12.12
CA VAL A 183 -0.05 -8.41 -12.17
C VAL A 183 0.18 -9.18 -10.87
N ASN A 184 1.38 -9.10 -10.28
CA ASN A 184 1.64 -9.72 -8.98
C ASN A 184 0.78 -9.07 -7.86
N SER A 185 0.63 -7.73 -7.86
CA SER A 185 -0.22 -7.01 -6.92
C SER A 185 -1.67 -7.51 -6.98
N LEU A 186 -2.26 -7.52 -8.17
CA LEU A 186 -3.64 -7.99 -8.39
C LEU A 186 -3.83 -9.46 -7.96
N LEU A 187 -2.91 -10.35 -8.31
CA LEU A 187 -3.00 -11.78 -7.92
C LEU A 187 -2.78 -12.00 -6.42
N SER A 188 -1.92 -11.21 -5.79
CA SER A 188 -1.81 -11.17 -4.33
C SER A 188 -3.10 -10.68 -3.69
N GLY A 189 -3.75 -9.68 -4.27
CA GLY A 189 -5.08 -9.19 -3.88
C GLY A 189 -6.15 -10.27 -3.97
N VAL A 190 -6.22 -11.04 -5.07
CA VAL A 190 -7.15 -12.18 -5.22
C VAL A 190 -6.99 -13.21 -4.10
N VAL A 191 -5.75 -13.57 -3.75
CA VAL A 191 -5.47 -14.50 -2.62
C VAL A 191 -5.90 -13.89 -1.29
N THR A 192 -5.67 -12.58 -1.07
CA THR A 192 -6.09 -11.88 0.15
C THR A 192 -7.60 -11.82 0.28
N ASN A 193 -8.33 -11.36 -0.75
CA ASN A 193 -9.79 -11.25 -0.75
C ASN A 193 -10.46 -12.61 -0.43
N GLN A 194 -9.95 -13.66 -1.06
CA GLN A 194 -10.38 -15.05 -0.85
C GLN A 194 -10.16 -15.53 0.59
N GLN A 195 -9.08 -15.09 1.25
CA GLN A 195 -8.79 -15.41 2.64
C GLN A 195 -9.66 -14.59 3.59
N THR A 196 -9.80 -13.27 3.36
CA THR A 196 -10.61 -12.37 4.19
C THR A 196 -12.09 -12.78 4.20
N CYS A 197 -12.65 -13.19 3.05
CA CYS A 197 -13.99 -13.79 3.00
C CYS A 197 -14.10 -15.01 3.95
N LEU A 198 -13.14 -15.94 3.88
CA LEU A 198 -13.20 -17.18 4.65
C LEU A 198 -13.04 -16.92 6.15
N ASP A 199 -12.11 -16.04 6.54
CA ASP A 199 -11.91 -15.65 7.93
C ASP A 199 -13.16 -14.98 8.50
N GLY A 200 -13.76 -14.02 7.78
CA GLY A 200 -14.98 -13.33 8.22
C GLY A 200 -16.18 -14.27 8.39
N LEU A 201 -16.38 -15.21 7.46
CA LEU A 201 -17.44 -16.23 7.56
C LEU A 201 -17.24 -17.19 8.75
N VAL A 202 -15.98 -17.51 9.09
CA VAL A 202 -15.63 -18.37 10.24
C VAL A 202 -15.78 -17.59 11.55
N GLU A 203 -15.36 -16.33 11.61
CA GLU A 203 -15.52 -15.44 12.77
C GLU A 203 -17.00 -15.20 13.10
N ALA A 204 -17.82 -14.94 12.08
CA ALA A 204 -19.28 -14.84 12.20
C ALA A 204 -19.99 -16.20 12.44
N LYS A 205 -19.25 -17.31 12.51
CA LYS A 205 -19.76 -18.69 12.71
C LYS A 205 -20.84 -19.09 11.69
N SER A 206 -20.76 -18.55 10.47
CA SER A 206 -21.78 -18.74 9.44
C SER A 206 -21.93 -20.21 9.05
N GLY A 207 -23.18 -20.68 8.95
CA GLY A 207 -23.49 -22.02 8.44
C GLY A 207 -23.04 -22.22 6.99
N PHE A 208 -22.90 -21.12 6.24
CA PHE A 208 -22.40 -21.11 4.86
C PHE A 208 -20.93 -21.47 4.75
N ALA A 209 -20.11 -21.14 5.76
CA ALA A 209 -18.66 -21.42 5.77
C ALA A 209 -18.37 -22.90 5.53
N ALA A 210 -19.15 -23.79 6.16
CA ALA A 210 -19.06 -25.24 5.95
C ALA A 210 -19.45 -25.67 4.53
N ALA A 211 -20.51 -25.06 3.96
CA ALA A 211 -21.02 -25.39 2.63
C ALA A 211 -20.06 -24.99 1.50
N ILE A 212 -19.37 -23.85 1.62
CA ILE A 212 -18.41 -23.38 0.61
C ILE A 212 -16.94 -23.67 0.94
N GLY A 213 -16.61 -24.17 2.13
CA GLY A 213 -15.22 -24.37 2.57
C GLY A 213 -14.37 -25.25 1.65
N SER A 214 -14.94 -26.34 1.10
CA SER A 214 -14.23 -27.18 0.11
C SER A 214 -14.06 -26.49 -1.26
N PRO A 215 -15.09 -25.90 -1.88
CA PRO A 215 -14.94 -25.01 -3.05
C PRO A 215 -13.90 -23.89 -2.85
N MET A 216 -13.98 -23.15 -1.73
CA MET A 216 -13.07 -22.06 -1.37
C MET A 216 -11.63 -22.57 -1.24
N GLY A 217 -11.39 -23.64 -0.46
CA GLY A 217 -10.05 -24.20 -0.27
C GLY A 217 -9.41 -24.73 -1.56
N ASN A 218 -10.20 -25.30 -2.47
CA ASN A 218 -9.74 -25.69 -3.81
C ASN A 218 -9.40 -24.47 -4.68
N LEU A 219 -10.18 -23.39 -4.59
CA LEU A 219 -9.94 -22.14 -5.32
C LEU A 219 -8.71 -21.39 -4.79
N THR A 220 -8.53 -21.31 -3.46
CA THR A 220 -7.33 -20.74 -2.82
C THR A 220 -6.05 -21.43 -3.32
N ARG A 221 -6.06 -22.76 -3.40
CA ARG A 221 -4.93 -23.54 -3.95
C ARG A 221 -4.70 -23.25 -5.44
N LEU A 222 -5.76 -23.06 -6.22
CA LEU A 222 -5.69 -22.70 -7.64
C LEU A 222 -5.11 -21.28 -7.84
N TYR A 223 -5.54 -20.30 -7.04
CA TYR A 223 -4.99 -18.94 -7.04
C TYR A 223 -3.50 -18.94 -6.68
N SER A 224 -3.11 -19.63 -5.62
CA SER A 224 -1.71 -19.83 -5.21
C SER A 224 -0.84 -20.45 -6.32
N ILE A 225 -1.35 -21.50 -6.99
CA ILE A 225 -0.66 -22.11 -8.15
C ILE A 225 -0.52 -21.10 -9.29
N SER A 226 -1.56 -20.31 -9.57
CA SER A 226 -1.52 -19.32 -10.64
C SER A 226 -0.55 -18.19 -10.32
N LEU A 227 -0.55 -17.66 -9.09
CA LEU A 227 0.40 -16.67 -8.60
C LEU A 227 1.84 -17.17 -8.75
N GLY A 228 2.18 -18.33 -8.18
CA GLY A 228 3.54 -18.88 -8.28
C GLY A 228 4.00 -19.14 -9.73
N LEU A 229 3.13 -19.64 -10.61
CA LEU A 229 3.46 -19.86 -12.02
C LEU A 229 3.65 -18.53 -12.79
N VAL A 230 2.75 -17.56 -12.56
CA VAL A 230 2.79 -16.25 -13.22
C VAL A 230 4.02 -15.48 -12.72
N SER A 231 4.15 -15.23 -11.42
CA SER A 231 5.28 -14.49 -10.85
C SER A 231 6.64 -15.08 -11.24
N HIS A 232 6.78 -16.41 -11.33
CA HIS A 232 8.03 -17.04 -11.78
C HIS A 232 8.30 -16.81 -13.29
N ALA A 233 7.29 -17.01 -14.15
CA ALA A 233 7.43 -16.80 -15.60
C ALA A 233 7.73 -15.32 -15.94
N LEU A 234 7.03 -14.41 -15.27
CA LEU A 234 7.22 -12.96 -15.37
C LEU A 234 8.65 -12.55 -14.98
N ASN A 235 9.11 -12.95 -13.79
CA ASN A 235 10.46 -12.64 -13.31
C ASN A 235 11.57 -13.25 -14.19
N ARG A 236 11.39 -14.47 -14.71
CA ARG A 236 12.36 -15.09 -15.63
C ARG A 236 12.51 -14.28 -16.93
N ASN A 237 11.41 -13.81 -17.48
CA ASN A 237 11.42 -13.02 -18.71
C ASN A 237 11.96 -11.60 -18.47
N LEU A 238 11.66 -10.97 -17.33
CA LEU A 238 12.29 -9.69 -16.95
C LEU A 238 13.82 -9.81 -16.84
N LYS A 239 14.34 -10.89 -16.23
CA LYS A 239 15.79 -11.18 -16.18
C LYS A 239 16.38 -11.35 -17.59
N ARG A 240 15.67 -11.99 -18.52
CA ARG A 240 16.09 -12.10 -19.93
C ARG A 240 16.09 -10.76 -20.66
N PHE A 241 15.07 -9.92 -20.49
CA PHE A 241 15.04 -8.57 -21.07
C PHE A 241 16.20 -7.69 -20.55
N LYS A 242 16.49 -7.74 -19.24
CA LYS A 242 17.65 -7.06 -18.65
C LYS A 242 19.00 -7.61 -19.12
N ALA A 243 19.11 -8.90 -19.43
CA ALA A 243 20.32 -9.49 -20.02
C ALA A 243 20.49 -9.16 -21.52
N SER A 244 19.39 -8.97 -22.25
CA SER A 244 19.38 -8.65 -23.68
C SER A 244 19.66 -7.18 -23.99
N LYS A 245 19.35 -6.27 -23.07
CA LYS A 245 19.73 -4.84 -23.15
C LYS A 245 20.87 -4.59 -22.18
N GLY A 246 22.10 -4.62 -22.70
CA GLY A 246 23.28 -4.20 -21.94
C GLY A 246 23.07 -2.83 -21.28
N LYS A 247 23.56 -2.71 -20.05
CA LYS A 247 23.49 -1.58 -19.10
C LYS A 247 23.30 -0.17 -19.72
N ILE A 248 22.07 0.20 -20.08
CA ILE A 248 21.69 1.59 -20.35
C ILE A 248 21.11 2.18 -19.07
N LEU A 249 21.86 3.10 -18.46
CA LEU A 249 21.39 4.02 -17.45
C LEU A 249 20.36 4.97 -18.11
N GLY A 250 19.10 4.87 -17.68
CA GLY A 250 18.04 5.79 -18.09
C GLY A 250 17.87 6.90 -17.06
N GLY A 251 18.76 7.91 -17.10
CA GLY A 251 18.48 9.18 -16.43
C GLY A 251 17.34 9.89 -17.16
N GLY A 252 16.28 10.25 -16.44
CA GLY A 252 15.20 11.12 -16.94
C GLY A 252 15.36 12.51 -16.36
N ASN A 253 15.40 13.53 -17.22
CA ASN A 253 15.66 14.91 -16.81
C ASN A 253 14.62 15.42 -15.81
N SER A 254 15.11 16.10 -14.76
CA SER A 254 14.29 17.01 -13.97
C SER A 254 13.88 18.19 -14.84
N THR A 255 12.62 18.22 -15.25
CA THR A 255 11.96 19.44 -15.73
C THR A 255 11.19 20.05 -14.56
N TYR A 256 11.38 21.36 -14.34
CA TYR A 256 10.75 22.09 -13.24
C TYR A 256 9.22 21.96 -13.26
N ARG A 257 8.63 21.80 -12.06
CA ARG A 257 7.20 21.56 -11.81
C ARG A 257 6.57 22.67 -10.97
N GLU A 258 5.32 22.99 -11.26
CA GLU A 258 4.41 23.66 -10.32
C GLU A 258 4.01 22.65 -9.21
N PRO A 259 4.26 22.91 -7.91
CA PRO A 259 4.08 21.88 -6.86
C PRO A 259 2.63 21.60 -6.45
N LEU A 260 2.41 20.43 -5.82
CA LEU A 260 1.22 20.12 -4.99
C LEU A 260 0.95 21.24 -3.96
N GLU A 261 2.00 21.86 -3.41
CA GLU A 261 1.87 23.03 -2.53
C GLU A 261 1.23 24.24 -3.21
N THR A 262 1.29 24.42 -4.53
CA THR A 262 0.52 25.46 -5.24
C THR A 262 -0.96 25.11 -5.31
N LEU A 263 -1.32 23.85 -5.56
CA LEU A 263 -2.72 23.40 -5.52
C LEU A 263 -3.31 23.58 -4.10
N ILE A 264 -2.58 23.15 -3.07
CA ILE A 264 -2.94 23.33 -1.67
C ILE A 264 -3.03 24.81 -1.29
N LYS A 265 -2.10 25.66 -1.74
CA LYS A 265 -2.16 27.12 -1.55
C LYS A 265 -3.34 27.77 -2.30
N GLY A 266 -3.70 27.28 -3.49
CA GLY A 266 -4.87 27.75 -4.22
C GLY A 266 -6.17 27.47 -3.46
N LEU A 267 -6.31 26.25 -2.94
CA LEU A 267 -7.42 25.85 -2.07
C LEU A 267 -7.45 26.69 -0.78
N ARG A 268 -6.30 26.86 -0.08
CA ARG A 268 -6.17 27.71 1.12
C ARG A 268 -6.53 29.18 0.87
N LYS A 269 -5.98 29.79 -0.20
CA LYS A 269 -6.17 31.20 -0.54
C LYS A 269 -7.61 31.56 -0.95
N THR A 270 -8.39 30.55 -1.34
CA THR A 270 -9.85 30.66 -1.58
C THR A 270 -10.64 30.79 -0.27
N CYS A 271 -10.07 30.38 0.88
CA CYS A 271 -10.69 30.48 2.20
C CYS A 271 -10.13 31.62 3.06
N ASP A 272 -8.85 31.98 2.95
CA ASP A 272 -8.20 32.97 3.83
C ASP A 272 -8.62 34.44 3.60
N ASN A 273 -9.07 34.79 2.38
CA ASN A 273 -9.19 36.20 1.95
C ASN A 273 -10.62 36.79 2.00
N ASP A 274 -11.62 36.08 2.55
CA ASP A 274 -12.99 36.60 2.56
C ASP A 274 -13.66 36.47 3.93
N LYS A 275 -14.04 37.62 4.51
CA LYS A 275 -14.86 37.70 5.73
C LYS A 275 -16.34 37.43 5.46
N ASP A 276 -16.76 37.31 4.20
CA ASP A 276 -18.08 36.81 3.82
C ASP A 276 -17.94 35.93 2.57
N CYS A 277 -17.58 34.64 2.77
CA CYS A 277 -17.34 33.62 1.75
C CYS A 277 -18.59 33.30 0.90
N ARG A 278 -19.11 34.28 0.17
CA ARG A 278 -20.47 34.30 -0.40
C ARG A 278 -20.54 34.56 -1.91
N LYS A 279 -19.52 35.16 -2.54
CA LYS A 279 -19.60 35.52 -3.97
C LYS A 279 -18.25 35.52 -4.71
N THR A 280 -17.76 34.34 -5.11
CA THR A 280 -17.35 34.18 -6.52
C THR A 280 -17.24 32.73 -6.96
N SER A 281 -17.95 32.38 -8.04
CA SER A 281 -17.41 31.41 -8.99
C SER A 281 -16.29 32.13 -9.76
N ARG A 282 -15.03 31.78 -9.49
CA ARG A 282 -13.92 32.07 -10.41
C ARG A 282 -13.42 30.74 -10.94
N ASN A 283 -13.23 30.68 -12.25
CA ASN A 283 -12.99 29.43 -12.96
C ASN A 283 -11.72 28.75 -12.44
N LEU A 284 -11.87 27.50 -12.01
CA LEU A 284 -10.79 26.52 -11.86
C LEU A 284 -10.29 26.05 -13.26
N GLY A 285 -10.21 26.97 -14.21
CA GLY A 285 -9.85 26.75 -15.62
C GLY A 285 -8.59 27.51 -16.04
N GLU A 286 -7.93 28.21 -15.11
CA GLU A 286 -6.64 28.90 -15.31
C GLU A 286 -5.44 28.15 -14.69
N LEU A 287 -5.61 26.87 -14.34
CA LEU A 287 -4.49 25.92 -14.23
C LEU A 287 -4.17 25.32 -15.62
N GLY A 288 -3.97 26.21 -16.59
CA GLY A 288 -3.81 25.87 -18.00
C GLY A 288 -2.39 25.43 -18.35
N GLU A 289 -2.29 24.25 -18.96
CA GLU A 289 -1.22 23.82 -19.88
C GLU A 289 0.21 24.34 -19.64
N THR A 290 0.90 23.77 -18.65
CA THR A 290 2.37 23.74 -18.65
C THR A 290 2.88 22.29 -18.75
N SER A 291 3.63 22.00 -19.80
CA SER A 291 4.16 20.66 -20.13
C SER A 291 5.11 20.11 -19.06
N GLY A 292 4.60 19.31 -18.11
CA GLY A 292 5.46 18.81 -17.03
C GLY A 292 4.81 17.97 -15.91
N GLY A 293 3.72 17.27 -16.17
CA GLY A 293 3.21 16.25 -15.25
C GLY A 293 2.61 16.75 -13.94
N SER A 294 1.95 17.91 -13.93
CA SER A 294 1.05 18.31 -12.84
C SER A 294 -0.07 17.30 -12.59
N ILE A 295 -0.61 17.23 -11.37
CA ILE A 295 -1.91 16.58 -11.10
C ILE A 295 -2.97 17.21 -12.01
N LEU A 296 -3.44 16.46 -13.01
CA LEU A 296 -4.57 16.87 -13.84
C LEU A 296 -5.84 16.80 -12.98
N VAL A 297 -6.57 17.91 -12.84
CA VAL A 297 -7.83 17.97 -12.08
C VAL A 297 -8.98 18.09 -13.08
N SER A 298 -9.93 17.15 -13.04
CA SER A 298 -11.10 17.14 -13.92
C SER A 298 -12.24 18.00 -13.38
N LYS A 299 -12.44 17.98 -12.06
CA LYS A 299 -13.44 18.79 -11.35
C LYS A 299 -13.08 18.84 -9.86
N ALA A 300 -13.39 19.96 -9.21
CA ALA A 300 -13.36 20.08 -7.75
C ALA A 300 -14.77 20.34 -7.20
N VAL A 301 -15.08 19.78 -6.03
CA VAL A 301 -16.34 19.99 -5.30
C VAL A 301 -16.07 20.23 -3.82
N ILE A 302 -16.89 21.06 -3.18
CA ILE A 302 -16.81 21.39 -1.75
C ILE A 302 -17.90 20.65 -0.98
N VAL A 303 -17.49 19.93 0.06
CA VAL A 303 -18.36 19.33 1.09
C VAL A 303 -18.32 20.22 2.33
N GLY A 304 -19.48 20.57 2.88
CA GLY A 304 -19.54 21.30 4.15
C GLY A 304 -20.97 21.49 4.67
N PRO A 305 -21.13 22.00 5.90
CA PRO A 305 -22.43 22.11 6.55
C PRO A 305 -23.30 23.26 6.01
N PHE A 306 -22.79 24.08 5.08
CA PHE A 306 -23.50 25.26 4.59
C PHE A 306 -24.28 24.96 3.30
N LYS A 307 -25.48 25.54 3.16
CA LYS A 307 -26.30 25.41 1.93
C LYS A 307 -25.65 26.01 0.67
N SER A 308 -24.52 26.68 0.81
CA SER A 308 -23.70 27.23 -0.28
C SER A 308 -22.57 26.29 -0.74
N ASP A 309 -22.31 25.20 -0.01
CA ASP A 309 -21.38 24.15 -0.42
C ASP A 309 -22.02 23.28 -1.52
N ASN A 310 -21.22 22.53 -2.29
CA ASN A 310 -21.76 21.66 -3.36
C ASN A 310 -22.53 20.48 -2.77
N PHE A 311 -22.08 19.96 -1.62
CA PHE A 311 -22.68 18.81 -0.95
C PHE A 311 -22.64 18.99 0.57
N THR A 312 -23.70 18.52 1.24
CA THR A 312 -23.77 18.50 2.71
C THR A 312 -23.09 17.29 3.35
N THR A 313 -22.85 16.23 2.59
CA THR A 313 -22.14 15.03 3.06
C THR A 313 -21.04 14.62 2.09
N ILE A 314 -20.02 13.93 2.61
CA ILE A 314 -18.94 13.36 1.77
C ILE A 314 -19.48 12.25 0.85
N THR A 315 -20.48 11.49 1.31
CA THR A 315 -21.19 10.46 0.53
C THR A 315 -21.77 11.01 -0.76
N ASP A 316 -22.45 12.16 -0.70
CA ASP A 316 -23.09 12.76 -1.88
C ASP A 316 -22.05 13.27 -2.88
N ALA A 317 -20.93 13.83 -2.40
CA ALA A 317 -19.83 14.27 -3.25
C ALA A 317 -19.12 13.09 -3.94
N ILE A 318 -18.95 11.96 -3.24
CA ILE A 318 -18.43 10.71 -3.80
C ILE A 318 -19.39 10.16 -4.86
N ALA A 319 -20.70 10.13 -4.58
CA ALA A 319 -21.71 9.64 -5.51
C ALA A 319 -21.83 10.49 -6.79
N ALA A 320 -21.38 11.75 -6.75
CA ALA A 320 -21.29 12.65 -7.90
C ALA A 320 -19.96 12.57 -8.67
N ALA A 321 -19.01 11.75 -8.23
CA ALA A 321 -17.75 11.52 -8.93
C ALA A 321 -17.95 10.64 -10.19
N PRO A 322 -17.21 10.88 -11.28
CA PRO A 322 -17.26 10.04 -12.47
C PRO A 322 -16.64 8.65 -12.22
N ASN A 323 -17.30 7.62 -12.75
CA ASN A 323 -16.83 6.23 -12.66
C ASN A 323 -15.91 5.86 -13.84
N ASN A 324 -14.92 5.02 -13.58
CA ASN A 324 -13.90 4.48 -14.50
C ASN A 324 -12.99 5.54 -15.16
N THR A 325 -12.68 6.63 -14.45
CA THR A 325 -11.69 7.62 -14.88
C THR A 325 -10.28 7.05 -14.94
N ARG A 326 -9.54 7.39 -16.00
CA ARG A 326 -8.12 7.09 -16.21
C ARG A 326 -7.25 8.30 -15.84
N PRO A 327 -5.93 8.13 -15.60
CA PRO A 327 -5.06 9.25 -15.17
C PRO A 327 -5.07 10.45 -16.12
N GLU A 328 -5.26 10.22 -17.42
CA GLU A 328 -5.42 11.28 -18.42
C GLU A 328 -6.80 11.97 -18.44
N ASP A 329 -7.81 11.43 -17.76
CA ASP A 329 -9.13 12.08 -17.63
C ASP A 329 -9.15 13.10 -16.48
N GLY A 330 -8.20 12.99 -15.54
CA GLY A 330 -8.00 13.91 -14.42
C GLY A 330 -8.74 13.52 -13.11
N TYR A 331 -8.10 13.82 -11.99
CA TYR A 331 -8.60 13.58 -10.64
C TYR A 331 -9.87 14.39 -10.34
N PHE A 332 -10.85 13.72 -9.74
CA PHE A 332 -12.00 14.37 -9.10
C PHE A 332 -11.62 14.76 -7.67
N VAL A 333 -11.53 16.05 -7.41
CA VAL A 333 -11.13 16.63 -6.13
C VAL A 333 -12.35 16.85 -5.24
N ILE A 334 -12.39 16.17 -4.11
CA ILE A 334 -13.33 16.46 -3.02
C ILE A 334 -12.57 17.26 -1.97
N TYR A 335 -12.90 18.54 -1.84
CA TYR A 335 -12.48 19.36 -0.71
C TYR A 335 -13.56 19.29 0.36
N ALA A 336 -13.21 18.91 1.59
CA ALA A 336 -14.16 18.82 2.68
C ALA A 336 -13.78 19.79 3.81
N ARG A 337 -14.77 20.55 4.28
CA ARG A 337 -14.64 21.38 5.48
C ARG A 337 -14.80 20.52 6.74
N GLU A 338 -14.26 21.00 7.86
CA GLU A 338 -14.32 20.30 9.16
C GLU A 338 -15.75 19.84 9.53
N GLY A 339 -15.87 18.56 9.91
CA GLY A 339 -17.15 17.95 10.32
C GLY A 339 -16.96 16.55 10.91
N ASN A 340 -17.69 16.24 11.98
CA ASN A 340 -17.72 14.91 12.60
C ASN A 340 -18.89 14.09 12.04
N HIS A 341 -18.61 12.94 11.43
CA HIS A 341 -19.62 11.99 10.93
C HIS A 341 -19.46 10.64 11.65
N ASN A 342 -20.55 10.05 12.16
CA ASN A 342 -20.54 8.81 12.94
C ASN A 342 -21.55 7.76 12.41
N VAL A 343 -21.29 6.47 12.65
CA VAL A 343 -22.13 5.36 12.15
C VAL A 343 -22.24 4.23 13.19
N VAL A 344 -23.47 3.86 13.54
CA VAL A 344 -23.83 3.03 14.72
C VAL A 344 -25.01 2.10 14.32
N ASP A 345 -25.06 0.80 14.62
CA ASP A 345 -24.10 -0.12 15.29
C ASP A 345 -24.13 -1.49 14.58
N GLY A 346 -23.25 -2.43 14.97
CA GLY A 346 -23.30 -3.85 14.58
C GLY A 346 -22.47 -4.20 13.34
N TRP A 347 -21.16 -4.45 13.53
CA TRP A 347 -20.18 -4.50 12.46
C TRP A 347 -19.25 -5.72 12.51
N THR A 348 -18.79 -6.17 11.33
CA THR A 348 -17.70 -7.15 11.12
C THR A 348 -16.39 -6.42 10.83
N THR A 349 -15.22 -7.02 11.09
CA THR A 349 -13.89 -6.40 10.91
C THR A 349 -13.65 -5.77 9.53
N TYR A 350 -14.30 -6.26 8.46
CA TYR A 350 -14.23 -5.68 7.11
C TYR A 350 -15.11 -4.41 6.93
N ASN A 351 -16.25 -4.34 7.61
CA ASN A 351 -17.19 -3.19 7.56
C ASN A 351 -17.04 -2.22 8.73
N CYS A 352 -16.34 -2.56 9.82
CA CYS A 352 -16.06 -1.66 10.96
C CYS A 352 -15.34 -0.35 10.58
N SER A 353 -14.87 -0.22 9.34
CA SER A 353 -14.10 0.92 8.86
C SER A 353 -14.94 2.19 8.79
N SER A 354 -14.54 3.24 9.52
CA SER A 354 -15.12 4.58 9.38
C SER A 354 -15.01 5.13 7.96
N PHE A 355 -14.00 4.70 7.20
CA PHE A 355 -13.88 4.93 5.76
C PHE A 355 -13.20 3.74 5.06
N ALA A 356 -13.67 3.37 3.87
CA ALA A 356 -13.09 2.30 3.04
C ALA A 356 -12.59 2.87 1.71
N VAL A 357 -11.47 2.38 1.19
CA VAL A 357 -10.85 2.88 -0.05
C VAL A 357 -10.57 1.71 -1.00
N VAL A 358 -11.24 1.73 -2.16
CA VAL A 358 -11.16 0.67 -3.18
C VAL A 358 -10.83 1.22 -4.57
N GLY A 359 -11.13 2.50 -4.85
CA GLY A 359 -10.81 3.14 -6.13
C GLY A 359 -9.30 3.30 -6.35
N GLU A 360 -8.79 2.80 -7.47
CA GLU A 360 -7.36 2.87 -7.80
C GLU A 360 -6.83 4.30 -7.77
N ARG A 361 -5.57 4.45 -7.32
CA ARG A 361 -4.83 5.72 -7.25
C ARG A 361 -5.50 6.81 -6.41
N PHE A 362 -6.40 6.43 -5.50
CA PHE A 362 -6.96 7.31 -4.48
C PHE A 362 -5.86 8.08 -3.75
N MET A 363 -6.08 9.38 -3.54
CA MET A 363 -5.18 10.25 -2.80
C MET A 363 -5.91 10.95 -1.67
N ALA A 364 -5.33 10.99 -0.48
CA ALA A 364 -5.77 11.86 0.61
C ALA A 364 -4.62 12.73 1.12
N VAL A 365 -4.91 14.00 1.36
CA VAL A 365 -3.93 15.00 1.84
C VAL A 365 -4.53 15.85 2.97
N ASP A 366 -3.82 15.97 4.09
CA ASP A 366 -4.24 16.74 5.27
C ASP A 366 -5.60 16.25 5.86
N VAL A 367 -5.81 14.92 5.94
CA VAL A 367 -7.09 14.28 6.37
C VAL A 367 -6.95 13.42 7.63
N THR A 368 -7.84 13.60 8.61
CA THR A 368 -7.96 12.68 9.77
C THR A 368 -9.06 11.64 9.55
N PHE A 369 -8.70 10.36 9.62
CA PHE A 369 -9.62 9.22 9.70
C PHE A 369 -9.63 8.71 11.14
N ARG A 370 -10.77 8.83 11.84
CA ARG A 370 -10.88 8.51 13.28
C ARG A 370 -12.04 7.57 13.56
N ASN A 371 -11.77 6.47 14.27
CA ASN A 371 -12.79 5.63 14.88
C ASN A 371 -12.81 5.85 16.41
N THR A 372 -13.97 6.25 16.94
CA THR A 372 -14.15 6.62 18.36
C THR A 372 -14.78 5.51 19.21
N ALA A 373 -14.82 4.26 18.73
CA ALA A 373 -15.49 3.15 19.43
C ALA A 373 -14.89 2.84 20.83
N GLY A 374 -13.61 3.14 21.05
CA GLY A 374 -12.91 2.86 22.31
C GLY A 374 -12.31 1.45 22.38
N PRO A 375 -11.33 1.20 23.27
CA PRO A 375 -10.63 -0.09 23.35
C PRO A 375 -11.54 -1.23 23.85
N GLU A 376 -12.55 -0.92 24.66
CA GLU A 376 -13.60 -1.83 25.12
C GLU A 376 -14.51 -2.39 24.01
N LYS A 377 -14.44 -1.86 22.79
CA LYS A 377 -15.14 -2.40 21.61
C LYS A 377 -14.29 -3.35 20.76
N HIS A 378 -13.06 -3.63 21.17
CA HIS A 378 -12.10 -4.46 20.43
C HIS A 378 -11.86 -3.92 19.00
N GLN A 379 -11.98 -4.76 17.95
CA GLN A 379 -11.66 -4.40 16.55
C GLN A 379 -12.48 -3.20 16.04
N ALA A 380 -11.83 -2.06 15.79
CA ALA A 380 -12.48 -0.82 15.37
C ALA A 380 -11.65 -0.04 14.34
N VAL A 381 -11.85 -0.38 13.06
CA VAL A 381 -11.08 0.18 11.94
C VAL A 381 -11.43 1.66 11.70
N ALA A 382 -10.41 2.51 11.56
CA ALA A 382 -10.56 3.91 11.13
C ALA A 382 -10.51 4.04 9.60
N LEU A 383 -9.55 3.38 8.96
CA LEU A 383 -9.45 3.28 7.50
C LEU A 383 -9.21 1.83 7.06
N ARG A 384 -10.04 1.33 6.11
CA ARG A 384 -9.72 0.17 5.27
C ARG A 384 -9.20 0.64 3.91
N ASN A 385 -8.06 0.13 3.47
CA ASN A 385 -7.50 0.44 2.15
C ASN A 385 -7.18 -0.84 1.37
N ASN A 386 -7.75 -0.95 0.17
CA ASN A 386 -7.46 -1.97 -0.83
C ASN A 386 -7.49 -1.38 -2.26
N ALA A 387 -7.00 -0.15 -2.41
CA ALA A 387 -6.80 0.54 -3.68
C ALA A 387 -5.35 0.44 -4.18
N GLU A 388 -5.15 0.01 -5.42
CA GLU A 388 -3.84 -0.05 -6.08
C GLU A 388 -3.28 1.36 -6.30
N GLY A 389 -2.04 1.59 -5.87
CA GLY A 389 -1.35 2.86 -6.07
C GLY A 389 -1.92 4.01 -5.24
N SER A 390 -2.60 3.71 -4.14
CA SER A 390 -3.18 4.72 -3.24
C SER A 390 -2.10 5.43 -2.42
N SER A 391 -2.28 6.73 -2.18
CA SER A 391 -1.32 7.59 -1.49
C SER A 391 -1.97 8.46 -0.41
N PHE A 392 -1.35 8.51 0.77
CA PHE A 392 -1.80 9.32 1.90
C PHE A 392 -0.66 10.24 2.33
N TYR A 393 -0.91 11.55 2.41
CA TYR A 393 0.09 12.55 2.74
C TYR A 393 -0.39 13.47 3.86
N ARG A 394 0.34 13.51 4.98
CA ARG A 394 -0.04 14.30 6.18
C ARG A 394 -1.44 13.95 6.71
N CYS A 395 -1.82 12.68 6.61
CA CYS A 395 -3.07 12.16 7.17
C CYS A 395 -2.88 11.67 8.61
N SER A 396 -3.93 11.74 9.43
CA SER A 396 -3.97 11.12 10.75
C SER A 396 -4.88 9.89 10.73
N PHE A 397 -4.46 8.80 11.36
CA PHE A 397 -5.23 7.55 11.51
C PHE A 397 -5.37 7.24 12.98
N GLU A 398 -6.59 7.34 13.50
CA GLU A 398 -6.82 7.38 14.94
C GLU A 398 -7.84 6.33 15.39
N GLY A 399 -7.41 5.42 16.26
CA GLY A 399 -8.28 4.43 16.87
C GLY A 399 -7.64 3.79 18.09
N TYR A 400 -7.93 2.50 18.27
CA TYR A 400 -7.32 1.63 19.28
C TYR A 400 -6.88 0.33 18.59
N GLN A 401 -7.66 -0.75 18.74
CA GLN A 401 -7.37 -2.02 18.08
C GLN A 401 -7.78 -1.97 16.60
N ASP A 402 -6.95 -2.52 15.72
CA ASP A 402 -7.21 -2.66 14.27
C ASP A 402 -7.40 -1.31 13.54
N THR A 403 -6.70 -0.25 13.94
CA THR A 403 -6.94 1.14 13.44
C THR A 403 -6.80 1.30 11.92
N LEU A 404 -5.68 0.86 11.33
CA LEU A 404 -5.39 1.03 9.89
C LEU A 404 -5.27 -0.33 9.20
N TYR A 405 -6.29 -0.67 8.42
CA TYR A 405 -6.35 -1.91 7.65
C TYR A 405 -5.77 -1.71 6.25
N VAL A 406 -4.46 -1.91 6.12
CA VAL A 406 -3.73 -2.01 4.83
C VAL A 406 -4.03 -3.35 4.16
N HIS A 407 -5.28 -3.55 3.76
CA HIS A 407 -5.86 -4.83 3.36
C HIS A 407 -5.13 -5.49 2.18
N SER A 408 -5.01 -4.84 1.02
CA SER A 408 -4.34 -5.41 -0.16
C SER A 408 -3.83 -4.36 -1.15
N LEU A 409 -3.07 -4.81 -2.17
CA LEU A 409 -2.50 -4.00 -3.26
C LEU A 409 -1.38 -3.03 -2.80
N ARG A 410 -0.87 -2.18 -3.70
CA ARG A 410 0.26 -1.26 -3.41
C ARG A 410 -0.20 0.06 -2.80
N GLN A 411 0.41 0.48 -1.69
CA GLN A 411 -0.03 1.63 -0.89
C GLN A 411 1.16 2.45 -0.35
N PHE A 412 1.02 3.77 -0.28
CA PHE A 412 2.06 4.68 0.23
C PHE A 412 1.50 5.68 1.26
N TYR A 413 2.20 5.81 2.38
CA TYR A 413 1.86 6.69 3.50
C TYR A 413 3.07 7.58 3.79
N ARG A 414 2.88 8.90 3.79
CA ARG A 414 3.96 9.89 3.91
C ARG A 414 3.61 10.94 4.94
N GLU A 415 4.50 11.18 5.90
CA GLU A 415 4.32 12.22 6.95
C GLU A 415 2.99 12.09 7.70
N CYS A 416 2.46 10.87 7.81
CA CYS A 416 1.20 10.57 8.49
C CYS A 416 1.41 10.31 9.98
N ASP A 417 0.39 10.59 10.79
CA ASP A 417 0.33 10.17 12.19
C ASP A 417 -0.58 8.92 12.30
N ILE A 418 -0.13 7.88 13.01
CA ILE A 418 -0.89 6.64 13.21
C ILE A 418 -0.95 6.32 14.71
N TYR A 419 -2.16 6.20 15.26
CA TYR A 419 -2.41 5.95 16.68
C TYR A 419 -3.24 4.69 16.89
N GLY A 420 -2.77 3.77 17.76
CA GLY A 420 -3.56 2.61 18.15
C GLY A 420 -2.90 1.73 19.21
N THR A 421 -3.44 0.53 19.42
CA THR A 421 -3.06 -0.38 20.51
C THR A 421 -2.66 -1.77 20.00
N VAL A 422 -3.64 -2.62 19.74
CA VAL A 422 -3.47 -4.00 19.26
C VAL A 422 -3.59 -3.99 17.74
N ASP A 423 -2.60 -4.57 17.05
CA ASP A 423 -2.59 -4.81 15.60
C ASP A 423 -2.95 -3.58 14.74
N PHE A 424 -2.55 -2.39 15.18
CA PHE A 424 -3.15 -1.16 14.66
C PHE A 424 -2.68 -0.74 13.27
N ILE A 425 -1.68 -1.42 12.70
CA ILE A 425 -1.37 -1.44 11.27
C ILE A 425 -1.38 -2.90 10.79
N PHE A 426 -2.44 -3.35 10.14
CA PHE A 426 -2.62 -4.77 9.79
C PHE A 426 -3.16 -4.97 8.38
N GLY A 427 -3.06 -6.19 7.88
CA GLY A 427 -3.51 -6.57 6.53
C GLY A 427 -2.40 -7.19 5.69
N ASN A 428 -2.60 -7.22 4.38
CA ASN A 428 -1.73 -7.91 3.43
C ASN A 428 -1.52 -7.10 2.13
N ALA A 429 -1.40 -5.78 2.25
CA ALA A 429 -0.93 -4.89 1.20
C ALA A 429 0.59 -4.97 1.00
N ALA A 430 1.10 -4.39 -0.09
CA ALA A 430 2.47 -3.92 -0.19
C ALA A 430 2.49 -2.45 0.23
N ALA A 431 2.59 -2.19 1.53
CA ALA A 431 2.43 -0.88 2.14
C ALA A 431 3.78 -0.30 2.59
N ILE A 432 4.04 0.96 2.22
CA ILE A 432 5.23 1.70 2.64
C ILE A 432 4.81 2.92 3.46
N PHE A 433 5.45 3.08 4.62
CA PHE A 433 5.35 4.25 5.49
C PHE A 433 6.68 5.00 5.47
N GLN A 434 6.67 6.28 5.11
CA GLN A 434 7.84 7.16 5.12
C GLN A 434 7.62 8.41 5.97
N ASN A 435 8.56 8.73 6.85
CA ASN A 435 8.51 9.93 7.70
C ASN A 435 7.24 10.02 8.58
N CYS A 436 6.56 8.90 8.83
CA CYS A 436 5.35 8.85 9.66
C CYS A 436 5.69 8.82 11.14
N ASN A 437 4.79 9.34 11.99
CA ASN A 437 4.83 9.09 13.42
C ASN A 437 3.85 7.97 13.78
N ILE A 438 4.31 7.04 14.63
CA ILE A 438 3.59 5.82 14.99
C ILE A 438 3.52 5.80 16.52
N TYR A 439 2.30 6.01 17.04
CA TYR A 439 2.02 6.26 18.44
C TYR A 439 1.24 5.11 19.08
N ALA A 440 1.92 4.32 19.90
CA ALA A 440 1.27 3.27 20.70
C ALA A 440 0.50 3.91 21.87
N ARG A 441 -0.80 3.65 21.93
CA ARG A 441 -1.73 4.17 22.95
C ARG A 441 -1.86 3.24 24.15
N LYS A 442 -2.50 3.71 25.22
CA LYS A 442 -2.85 2.86 26.36
C LYS A 442 -3.97 1.87 26.00
N PRO A 443 -3.76 0.55 26.07
CA PRO A 443 -4.78 -0.46 25.80
C PRO A 443 -5.61 -0.78 27.05
N MET A 444 -6.53 -1.75 26.95
CA MET A 444 -7.19 -2.31 28.13
C MET A 444 -6.17 -3.01 29.05
N ALA A 445 -6.51 -3.15 30.33
CA ALA A 445 -5.69 -3.88 31.28
C ALA A 445 -5.39 -5.31 30.78
N LYS A 446 -4.12 -5.74 30.91
CA LYS A 446 -3.57 -7.04 30.47
C LYS A 446 -3.45 -7.25 28.95
N GLN A 447 -3.91 -6.32 28.11
CA GLN A 447 -3.59 -6.37 26.68
C GLN A 447 -2.12 -6.00 26.43
N LYS A 448 -1.61 -6.39 25.26
CA LYS A 448 -0.28 -6.05 24.76
C LYS A 448 -0.45 -5.29 23.45
N ASN A 449 0.28 -4.20 23.28
CA ASN A 449 0.28 -3.46 22.02
C ASN A 449 1.14 -4.16 20.98
N ALA A 450 0.66 -4.22 19.74
CA ALA A 450 1.42 -4.70 18.59
C ALA A 450 1.24 -3.69 17.46
N ILE A 451 2.34 -3.08 17.01
CA ILE A 451 2.29 -2.03 15.98
C ILE A 451 1.83 -2.61 14.65
N THR A 452 2.34 -3.78 14.27
CA THR A 452 2.01 -4.43 13.00
C THR A 452 1.46 -5.85 13.14
N ALA A 453 0.51 -6.21 12.27
CA ALA A 453 0.02 -7.58 12.12
C ALA A 453 -0.15 -7.95 10.64
N HIS A 454 0.94 -8.33 9.98
CA HIS A 454 0.92 -8.62 8.55
C HIS A 454 0.38 -10.04 8.24
N GLY A 455 -0.54 -10.12 7.29
CA GLY A 455 -1.41 -11.27 7.00
C GLY A 455 -1.04 -12.08 5.75
N ARG A 456 0.25 -12.16 5.38
CA ARG A 456 0.66 -12.92 4.18
C ARG A 456 0.57 -14.44 4.37
N LEU A 457 -0.12 -15.10 3.44
CA LEU A 457 -0.43 -16.53 3.50
C LEU A 457 0.33 -17.37 2.44
N ASP A 458 0.76 -16.76 1.33
CA ASP A 458 1.54 -17.43 0.29
C ASP A 458 2.90 -16.73 0.10
N PRO A 459 4.03 -17.47 0.09
CA PRO A 459 5.37 -16.88 -0.07
C PRO A 459 5.57 -16.16 -1.42
N ASN A 460 4.75 -16.45 -2.43
CA ASN A 460 4.77 -15.78 -3.73
C ASN A 460 4.05 -14.43 -3.74
N GLN A 461 3.31 -14.07 -2.67
CA GLN A 461 2.73 -12.74 -2.57
C GLN A 461 3.83 -11.69 -2.38
N ASN A 462 3.79 -10.64 -3.21
CA ASN A 462 4.68 -9.47 -3.16
C ASN A 462 4.37 -8.50 -2.00
N THR A 463 3.54 -8.90 -1.04
CA THR A 463 2.99 -8.08 0.04
C THR A 463 3.88 -8.01 1.28
N GLY A 464 3.74 -6.97 2.09
CA GLY A 464 4.59 -6.66 3.24
C GLY A 464 4.36 -5.24 3.75
N ILE A 465 4.67 -5.01 5.03
CA ILE A 465 4.72 -3.66 5.63
C ILE A 465 6.18 -3.21 5.71
N SER A 466 6.50 -2.07 5.12
CA SER A 466 7.83 -1.43 5.20
C SER A 466 7.72 -0.07 5.86
N ILE A 467 8.42 0.12 6.98
CA ILE A 467 8.40 1.33 7.80
C ILE A 467 9.78 1.95 7.73
N ILE A 468 9.91 3.13 7.11
CA ILE A 468 11.20 3.73 6.74
C ILE A 468 11.28 5.18 7.24
N ASN A 469 12.33 5.50 8.00
CA ASN A 469 12.53 6.83 8.59
C ASN A 469 11.31 7.33 9.41
N CYS A 470 10.63 6.42 10.10
CA CYS A 470 9.48 6.74 10.93
C CYS A 470 9.88 6.94 12.40
N THR A 471 9.00 7.56 13.18
CA THR A 471 9.18 7.76 14.62
C THR A 471 8.19 6.90 15.40
N ILE A 472 8.67 5.89 16.12
CA ILE A 472 7.88 5.00 16.96
C ILE A 472 7.99 5.48 18.41
N LYS A 473 6.86 5.88 19.01
CA LYS A 473 6.77 6.43 20.38
C LYS A 473 5.49 5.96 21.10
N ALA A 474 5.42 6.19 22.41
CA ALA A 474 4.16 6.17 23.13
C ALA A 474 3.32 7.42 22.81
N ALA A 475 2.00 7.28 22.68
CA ALA A 475 1.05 8.38 22.75
C ALA A 475 1.00 8.96 24.19
N PRO A 476 0.47 10.17 24.42
CA PRO A 476 0.46 10.78 25.76
C PRO A 476 -0.23 9.94 26.85
N ASP A 477 -1.26 9.16 26.49
CA ASP A 477 -2.00 8.29 27.40
C ASP A 477 -1.17 7.09 27.92
N LEU A 478 -0.30 6.52 27.07
CA LEU A 478 0.66 5.48 27.44
C LEU A 478 1.95 6.06 28.03
N ALA A 479 2.41 7.22 27.55
CA ALA A 479 3.62 7.88 28.05
C ALA A 479 3.49 8.30 29.54
N ALA A 480 2.28 8.60 29.99
CA ALA A 480 1.98 8.87 31.41
C ALA A 480 2.06 7.61 32.29
N ASP A 481 1.98 6.41 31.72
CA ASP A 481 2.04 5.14 32.44
C ASP A 481 2.67 4.02 31.57
N PRO A 482 3.99 4.10 31.25
CA PRO A 482 4.63 3.21 30.27
C PRO A 482 4.67 1.74 30.71
N LYS A 483 4.45 1.47 32.00
CA LYS A 483 4.43 0.12 32.58
C LYS A 483 3.05 -0.56 32.47
N SER A 484 2.00 0.18 32.10
CA SER A 484 0.66 -0.38 31.96
C SER A 484 0.50 -1.37 30.79
N ALA A 485 1.34 -1.28 29.76
CA ALA A 485 1.28 -2.16 28.61
C ALA A 485 2.67 -2.41 27.97
N MET A 486 2.92 -3.67 27.61
CA MET A 486 4.05 -4.04 26.78
C MET A 486 3.75 -3.72 25.31
N THR A 487 4.67 -3.06 24.60
CA THR A 487 4.55 -2.74 23.17
C THR A 487 5.58 -3.50 22.34
N PHE A 488 5.15 -4.04 21.20
CA PHE A 488 5.96 -4.82 20.27
C PHE A 488 5.85 -4.25 18.84
N LEU A 489 6.91 -4.42 18.03
CA LEU A 489 6.97 -4.03 16.62
C LEU A 489 5.91 -4.75 15.77
N GLY A 490 5.54 -5.97 16.15
CA GLY A 490 4.42 -6.69 15.55
C GLY A 490 4.31 -8.15 15.95
N ARG A 491 3.30 -8.81 15.38
CA ARG A 491 3.02 -10.24 15.53
C ARG A 491 2.47 -10.89 14.26
N PRO A 492 2.72 -12.18 14.00
CA PRO A 492 2.46 -12.77 12.69
C PRO A 492 1.04 -13.31 12.55
N TRP A 493 0.12 -12.46 12.06
CA TRP A 493 -1.28 -12.85 11.82
C TRP A 493 -1.43 -14.09 10.91
N LYS A 494 -0.54 -14.25 9.92
CA LYS A 494 -0.49 -15.42 9.03
C LYS A 494 0.96 -15.93 8.86
N PRO A 495 1.18 -17.21 8.46
CA PRO A 495 2.48 -17.87 8.55
C PRO A 495 3.64 -17.23 7.78
N TYR A 496 3.38 -16.49 6.70
CA TYR A 496 4.42 -15.82 5.91
C TYR A 496 4.48 -14.31 6.16
N SER A 497 3.97 -13.84 7.31
CA SER A 497 4.00 -12.44 7.78
C SER A 497 5.34 -11.76 7.46
N ARG A 498 5.29 -10.51 7.03
CA ARG A 498 6.44 -9.79 6.48
C ARG A 498 6.37 -8.31 6.83
N THR A 499 7.23 -7.90 7.75
CA THR A 499 7.32 -6.52 8.25
C THR A 499 8.79 -6.14 8.37
N VAL A 500 9.15 -4.93 7.95
CA VAL A 500 10.50 -4.41 8.11
C VAL A 500 10.47 -2.99 8.68
N PHE A 501 11.28 -2.73 9.71
CA PHE A 501 11.55 -1.39 10.24
C PHE A 501 12.97 -0.96 9.84
N MET A 502 13.10 0.15 9.13
CA MET A 502 14.36 0.64 8.58
C MET A 502 14.59 2.11 8.93
N GLN A 503 15.81 2.46 9.32
CA GLN A 503 16.27 3.83 9.56
C GLN A 503 15.34 4.64 10.47
N SER A 504 14.60 3.97 11.35
CA SER A 504 13.52 4.56 12.13
C SER A 504 13.94 4.79 13.58
N TYR A 505 13.40 5.85 14.20
CA TYR A 505 13.55 6.08 15.63
C TYR A 505 12.61 5.15 16.39
N ILE A 506 13.14 4.36 17.32
CA ILE A 506 12.37 3.48 18.20
C ILE A 506 12.60 3.91 19.66
N SER A 507 11.55 4.40 20.32
CA SER A 507 11.60 4.69 21.76
C SER A 507 11.64 3.41 22.61
N ASP A 508 12.06 3.59 23.84
CA ASP A 508 12.08 2.65 24.97
C ASP A 508 10.72 1.99 25.31
N ILE A 509 9.61 2.41 24.67
CA ILE A 509 8.31 1.75 24.82
C ILE A 509 8.30 0.34 24.22
N VAL A 510 9.13 0.09 23.19
CA VAL A 510 9.24 -1.23 22.55
C VAL A 510 10.07 -2.16 23.42
N GLN A 511 9.50 -3.34 23.73
CA GLN A 511 10.16 -4.34 24.56
C GLN A 511 11.46 -4.84 23.91
N PRO A 512 12.51 -5.20 24.69
CA PRO A 512 13.80 -5.64 24.13
C PRO A 512 13.71 -6.84 23.17
N VAL A 513 12.76 -7.75 23.40
CA VAL A 513 12.46 -8.88 22.51
C VAL A 513 11.93 -8.46 21.12
N GLY A 514 11.39 -7.24 21.01
CA GLY A 514 10.94 -6.59 19.77
C GLY A 514 9.60 -7.10 19.23
N TRP A 515 9.45 -8.41 19.13
CA TRP A 515 8.34 -9.08 18.41
C TRP A 515 7.57 -10.02 19.34
N LEU A 516 6.29 -10.28 19.03
CA LEU A 516 5.37 -11.07 19.87
C LEU A 516 4.80 -12.26 19.07
N GLU A 517 4.70 -13.45 19.68
CA GLU A 517 4.05 -14.59 19.01
C GLU A 517 2.56 -14.30 18.72
N TRP A 518 2.04 -14.85 17.62
CA TRP A 518 0.60 -14.87 17.37
C TRP A 518 -0.08 -16.04 18.08
N ASN A 519 0.38 -17.26 17.81
CA ASN A 519 -0.14 -18.49 18.42
C ASN A 519 0.96 -19.57 18.46
N GLY A 520 1.67 -19.65 19.58
CA GLY A 520 2.80 -20.56 19.75
C GLY A 520 3.87 -20.37 18.66
N THR A 521 4.40 -21.46 18.14
CA THR A 521 5.52 -21.47 17.17
C THR A 521 5.10 -21.39 15.71
N ILE A 522 3.81 -21.26 15.40
CA ILE A 522 3.30 -21.29 14.01
C ILE A 522 3.82 -20.07 13.24
N GLY A 523 4.54 -20.33 12.13
CA GLY A 523 5.06 -19.31 11.23
C GLY A 523 6.42 -18.71 11.63
N LEU A 524 6.91 -18.93 12.85
CA LEU A 524 8.16 -18.28 13.32
C LEU A 524 9.41 -18.68 12.52
N ASP A 525 9.32 -19.74 11.71
CA ASP A 525 10.32 -20.24 10.76
C ASP A 525 10.17 -19.68 9.34
N THR A 526 9.01 -19.12 9.00
CA THR A 526 8.58 -18.81 7.61
C THR A 526 8.17 -17.35 7.39
N ILE A 527 8.02 -16.58 8.47
CA ILE A 527 7.92 -15.12 8.46
C ILE A 527 9.23 -14.45 7.99
N TYR A 528 9.14 -13.17 7.67
CA TYR A 528 10.29 -12.32 7.38
C TYR A 528 10.17 -11.01 8.16
N TYR A 529 10.75 -10.96 9.35
CA TYR A 529 10.81 -9.77 10.21
C TYR A 529 12.21 -9.17 10.18
N GLY A 530 12.30 -7.91 9.76
CA GLY A 530 13.56 -7.24 9.48
C GLY A 530 13.75 -5.95 10.27
N GLU A 531 14.97 -5.72 10.77
CA GLU A 531 15.40 -4.44 11.32
C GLU A 531 16.69 -3.96 10.63
N TYR A 532 16.75 -2.69 10.22
CA TYR A 532 17.90 -2.11 9.50
C TYR A 532 18.23 -0.68 9.96
N SER A 533 19.41 -0.46 10.56
CA SER A 533 19.89 0.89 10.96
C SER A 533 18.87 1.73 11.76
N ASN A 534 17.98 1.07 12.52
CA ASN A 534 17.10 1.76 13.48
C ASN A 534 17.93 2.38 14.61
N PHE A 535 17.41 3.42 15.24
CA PHE A 535 18.10 4.18 16.28
C PHE A 535 17.15 4.60 17.41
N GLY A 536 17.69 5.15 18.49
CA GLY A 536 16.93 5.40 19.72
C GLY A 536 16.94 4.22 20.70
N PRO A 537 16.43 4.42 21.93
CA PRO A 537 16.66 3.48 23.04
C PRO A 537 15.99 2.10 22.87
N GLY A 538 14.89 1.99 22.11
CA GLY A 538 14.25 0.69 21.80
C GLY A 538 14.84 -0.06 20.60
N ALA A 539 15.79 0.56 19.88
CA ALA A 539 16.40 -0.03 18.69
C ALA A 539 17.53 -1.03 18.98
N ASN A 540 17.89 -1.27 20.25
CA ASN A 540 18.91 -2.26 20.61
C ASN A 540 18.39 -3.69 20.32
N THR A 541 19.08 -4.40 19.44
CA THR A 541 18.66 -5.72 18.95
C THR A 541 19.27 -6.91 19.68
N ASN A 542 20.14 -6.69 20.68
CA ASN A 542 20.88 -7.76 21.38
C ASN A 542 20.00 -8.74 22.18
N GLN A 543 18.74 -8.39 22.43
CA GLN A 543 17.78 -9.21 23.19
C GLN A 543 16.56 -9.62 22.34
N ARG A 544 16.61 -9.43 21.02
CA ARG A 544 15.51 -9.78 20.11
C ARG A 544 15.26 -11.29 20.11
N VAL A 545 14.02 -11.66 19.76
CA VAL A 545 13.60 -13.05 19.57
C VAL A 545 14.56 -13.83 18.66
N GLN A 546 14.78 -15.10 19.01
CA GLN A 546 15.68 -16.02 18.28
C GLN A 546 14.91 -16.87 17.26
N TRP A 547 13.98 -16.23 16.53
CA TRP A 547 13.16 -16.90 15.52
C TRP A 547 13.91 -16.97 14.19
N LEU A 548 13.81 -18.08 13.44
CA LEU A 548 14.48 -18.24 12.15
C LEU A 548 13.99 -17.23 11.08
N GLY A 549 12.73 -16.77 11.20
CA GLY A 549 12.19 -15.70 10.34
C GLY A 549 12.57 -14.28 10.75
N TYR A 550 13.25 -14.06 11.89
CA TYR A 550 13.76 -12.75 12.30
C TYR A 550 15.19 -12.52 11.78
N ASN A 551 15.44 -11.35 11.19
CA ASN A 551 16.68 -11.03 10.50
C ASN A 551 17.16 -9.60 10.81
N LEU A 552 18.44 -9.46 11.18
CA LEU A 552 19.14 -8.18 11.11
C LEU A 552 19.58 -7.97 9.67
N LEU A 553 18.98 -7.00 8.99
CA LEU A 553 19.17 -6.88 7.54
C LEU A 553 20.53 -6.26 7.20
N ASN A 554 21.12 -6.73 6.10
CA ASN A 554 22.19 -6.01 5.43
C ASN A 554 21.64 -4.99 4.41
N LEU A 555 22.52 -4.17 3.83
CA LEU A 555 22.14 -3.13 2.86
C LEU A 555 21.38 -3.68 1.64
N ALA A 556 21.81 -4.82 1.08
CA ALA A 556 21.18 -5.40 -0.10
C ALA A 556 19.79 -5.99 0.21
N GLU A 557 19.59 -6.49 1.42
CA GLU A 557 18.29 -6.95 1.91
C GLU A 557 17.34 -5.78 2.15
N ALA A 558 17.78 -4.77 2.90
CA ALA A 558 17.02 -3.56 3.19
C ALA A 558 16.60 -2.80 1.91
N MET A 559 17.49 -2.75 0.91
CA MET A 559 17.17 -2.16 -0.39
C MET A 559 15.95 -2.81 -1.08
N ASN A 560 15.62 -4.08 -0.81
CA ASN A 560 14.43 -4.73 -1.39
C ASN A 560 13.09 -4.20 -0.82
N PHE A 561 13.12 -3.49 0.31
CA PHE A 561 11.94 -2.94 1.00
C PHE A 561 11.75 -1.43 0.79
N THR A 562 12.52 -0.84 -0.13
CA THR A 562 12.45 0.58 -0.52
C THR A 562 11.37 0.84 -1.56
N VAL A 563 10.98 2.11 -1.75
CA VAL A 563 9.91 2.53 -2.67
C VAL A 563 10.10 2.02 -4.10
N TYR A 564 11.31 2.13 -4.67
CA TYR A 564 11.57 1.67 -6.03
C TYR A 564 11.56 0.14 -6.17
N ASN A 565 12.12 -0.59 -5.20
CA ASN A 565 12.28 -2.04 -5.32
C ASN A 565 11.07 -2.85 -4.82
N PHE A 566 10.33 -2.33 -3.84
CA PHE A 566 9.25 -3.05 -3.17
C PHE A 566 7.88 -2.84 -3.82
N THR A 567 7.59 -1.62 -4.30
CA THR A 567 6.28 -1.26 -4.88
C THR A 567 6.38 -0.62 -6.28
N MET A 568 7.59 -0.50 -6.83
CA MET A 568 7.87 0.27 -8.06
C MET A 568 7.26 1.67 -8.02
N GLY A 569 7.48 2.39 -6.91
CA GLY A 569 6.92 3.73 -6.69
C GLY A 569 7.25 4.75 -7.77
N ASP A 570 8.39 4.61 -8.46
CA ASP A 570 8.77 5.38 -9.66
C ASP A 570 7.71 5.33 -10.77
N THR A 571 6.90 4.28 -10.83
CA THR A 571 5.89 4.09 -11.88
C THR A 571 4.54 4.74 -11.60
N TRP A 572 4.30 5.24 -10.38
CA TRP A 572 2.98 5.78 -9.98
C TRP A 572 3.04 6.99 -9.03
N LEU A 573 3.97 7.04 -8.07
CA LEU A 573 4.11 8.18 -7.15
C LEU A 573 4.50 9.51 -7.83
N PRO A 574 5.31 9.56 -8.92
CA PRO A 574 5.55 10.84 -9.59
C PRO A 574 4.28 11.53 -10.09
N GLN A 575 3.17 10.80 -10.30
CA GLN A 575 1.89 11.37 -10.75
C GLN A 575 1.03 11.93 -9.61
N THR A 576 1.48 11.83 -8.35
CA THR A 576 0.74 12.33 -7.17
C THR A 576 1.32 13.62 -6.60
N ASP A 577 2.50 14.06 -7.07
CA ASP A 577 3.27 15.19 -6.52
C ASP A 577 3.56 15.12 -5.00
N ILE A 578 3.31 13.97 -4.36
CA ILE A 578 3.65 13.72 -2.95
C ILE A 578 5.17 13.48 -2.83
N PRO A 579 5.87 14.12 -1.87
CA PRO A 579 7.30 13.92 -1.69
C PRO A 579 7.61 12.49 -1.21
N PHE A 580 8.57 11.83 -1.85
CA PHE A 580 9.07 10.52 -1.44
C PHE A 580 10.56 10.39 -1.77
N TYR A 581 11.26 9.50 -1.07
CA TYR A 581 12.61 9.07 -1.45
C TYR A 581 12.57 7.61 -1.92
N GLY A 582 13.20 7.33 -3.05
CA GLY A 582 13.05 6.05 -3.74
C GLY A 582 13.79 4.86 -3.11
N GLY A 583 14.93 5.14 -2.46
CA GLY A 583 15.84 4.15 -1.87
C GLY A 583 15.88 4.19 -0.35
N LEU A 584 17.03 3.84 0.22
CA LEU A 584 17.38 4.14 1.61
C LEU A 584 17.99 5.55 1.70
N LEU A 585 17.85 6.21 2.84
CA LEU A 585 18.52 7.48 3.10
C LEU A 585 20.03 7.25 3.29
N SER A 586 20.86 8.13 2.73
CA SER A 586 22.29 8.17 3.08
C SER A 586 22.45 8.62 4.54
N LYS A 587 23.50 8.13 5.21
CA LYS A 587 23.99 8.77 6.43
C LYS A 587 24.88 9.94 5.99
N GLU A 588 24.48 11.14 6.39
CA GLU A 588 25.38 12.31 6.46
C GLU A 588 26.34 12.16 7.65
#